data_AF-A0A1Y5EAH4-F1
#
_entry.id   AF-A0A1Y5EAH4-F1
#
_cell.length_a   1.000
_cell.length_b   1.000
_cell.length_c   1.000
_cell.angle_alpha   90.00
_cell.angle_beta   90.00
_cell.angle_gamma   90.00
#
_symmetry.space_group_name_H-M   'P 1'
#
loop_
_entity.id
_entity.type
_entity.pdbx_description
1 polymer ?
#
loop_
_entity_poly.entity_id
_entity_poly.type
_entity_poly.pdbx_seq_one_letter_code
_entity_poly.pdbx_strand_id
1 'polypeptide(L)' 'MFYKNDQIAGFDDSIWQAMEQEDKRQQDHVELIASENYTSARVMQAQGSQLTNKYAEGYPGKRYYGG' A
#
# COMPACT_ATOMS: atom_id res chain seq x y z
N MET A 1 -19.02 -11.68 1.45
CA MET A 1 -18.52 -11.00 0.24
C MET A 1 -17.95 -9.68 0.71
N PHE A 2 -16.66 -9.41 0.49
CA PHE A 2 -15.98 -8.22 1.03
C PHE A 2 -16.64 -6.93 0.53
N TYR A 3 -16.79 -5.95 1.42
CA TYR A 3 -17.35 -4.66 1.03
C TYR A 3 -16.22 -3.76 0.56
N LYS A 4 -16.47 -3.01 -0.51
CA LYS A 4 -15.48 -2.07 -1.06
C LYS A 4 -15.07 -0.98 -0.06
N ASN A 5 -15.90 -0.76 0.95
CA ASN A 5 -15.72 0.27 1.97
C ASN A 5 -15.23 -0.32 3.29
N ASP A 6 -14.82 -1.60 3.34
CA ASP A 6 -14.15 -2.14 4.51
C ASP A 6 -12.88 -1.30 4.77
N GLN A 7 -12.73 -0.80 6.00
CA GLN A 7 -11.60 0.03 6.42
C GLN A 7 -10.90 -0.63 7.59
N ILE A 8 -9.63 -0.27 7.80
CA ILE A 8 -8.88 -0.68 9.00
C ILE A 8 -9.43 0.07 10.23
N ALA A 9 -9.71 1.37 10.10
CA ALA A 9 -10.36 2.16 11.15
C ALA A 9 -11.71 1.55 11.58
N GLY A 10 -11.92 1.39 12.88
CA GLY A 10 -13.12 0.77 13.46
C GLY A 10 -13.14 -0.76 13.41
N PHE A 11 -12.23 -1.40 12.66
CA PHE A 11 -12.05 -2.85 12.65
C PHE A 11 -10.81 -3.25 13.46
N ASP A 12 -9.67 -2.59 13.20
CA ASP A 12 -8.42 -2.71 13.95
C ASP A 12 -7.86 -1.33 14.27
N ASP A 13 -8.37 -0.74 15.35
CA ASP A 13 -7.96 0.60 15.79
C ASP A 13 -6.50 0.65 16.24
N SER A 14 -5.92 -0.47 16.66
CA SER A 14 -4.52 -0.52 17.09
C SER A 14 -3.58 -0.29 15.93
N ILE A 15 -3.83 -0.97 14.80
CA ILE A 15 -3.06 -0.78 13.56
C ILE A 15 -3.36 0.59 12.97
N TRP A 16 -4.64 1.00 12.94
CA TRP A 16 -5.01 2.32 12.45
C TRP A 16 -4.28 3.45 13.19
N GLN A 17 -4.24 3.40 14.51
CA GLN A 17 -3.51 4.40 15.31
C GLN A 17 -2.01 4.42 15.03
N ALA A 18 -1.40 3.27 14.76
CA ALA A 18 0.01 3.20 14.39
C ALA A 18 0.28 3.83 13.00
N MET A 19 -0.63 3.60 12.04
CA MET A 19 -0.55 4.21 10.70
C MET A 19 -0.63 5.74 10.77
N GLU A 20 -1.59 6.27 11.52
CA GLU A 20 -1.77 7.72 11.69
C GLU A 20 -0.59 8.38 12.42
N GLN A 21 0.01 7.68 13.38
CA GLN A 21 1.23 8.16 14.06
C GLN A 21 2.42 8.26 13.11
N GLU A 22 2.57 7.32 12.17
CA GLU A 22 3.64 7.37 11.17
C GLU A 22 3.42 8.49 10.15
N ASP A 23 2.19 8.69 9.66
CA ASP A 23 1.87 9.81 8.77
C ASP A 23 2.22 11.16 9.42
N LYS A 24 1.83 11.32 10.69
CA LYS A 24 2.19 12.51 11.48
C LYS A 24 3.71 12.65 11.65
N ARG A 25 4.41 11.56 12.01
CA ARG A 25 5.87 11.57 12.20
C ARG A 25 6.58 12.01 10.93
N GLN A 26 6.15 11.54 9.77
CA GLN A 26 6.73 11.91 8.46
C GLN A 26 6.54 13.38 8.11
N GLN A 27 5.46 14.02 8.58
CA GLN A 27 5.20 15.45 8.36
C GLN A 27 5.91 16.34 9.37
N ASP A 28 6.02 15.90 10.61
CA ASP A 28 6.61 16.68 11.71
C ASP A 28 8.14 16.62 11.73
N HIS A 29 8.76 15.66 11.04
CA HIS A 29 10.21 15.45 11.03
C HIS A 29 10.86 15.89 9.72
N VAL A 30 12.08 16.42 9.83
CA VAL A 30 12.96 16.64 8.66
C VAL A 30 13.76 15.35 8.43
N GLU A 31 13.41 14.61 7.38
CA GLU A 31 14.08 13.38 7.04
C GLU A 31 15.37 13.63 6.24
N LEU A 32 16.51 13.22 6.81
CA LEU A 32 17.85 13.41 6.24
C LEU A 32 18.49 12.08 5.83
N ILE A 33 17.71 11.01 5.79
CA ILE A 33 18.17 9.70 5.36
C ILE A 33 18.37 9.74 3.84
N ALA A 34 19.63 9.65 3.39
CA ALA A 34 20.01 9.87 1.99
C ALA A 34 19.34 8.92 0.98
N SER A 35 18.82 7.78 1.44
CA SER A 35 18.13 6.78 0.61
C SER A 35 16.61 6.87 0.66
N GLU A 36 16.04 7.72 1.51
CA GLU A 36 14.59 7.89 1.63
C GLU A 36 14.06 8.98 0.70
N ASN A 37 12.75 8.88 0.43
CA ASN A 37 12.02 9.86 -0.36
C ASN A 37 10.52 9.75 -0.08
N TYR A 38 9.77 10.78 -0.42
CA TYR A 38 8.31 10.75 -0.40
C TYR A 38 7.79 10.42 -1.80
N THR A 39 7.16 9.27 -1.93
CA THR A 39 6.54 8.89 -3.20
C THR A 39 5.26 9.68 -3.46
N SER A 40 4.84 9.76 -4.73
CA SER A 40 3.58 10.42 -5.06
C SER A 40 2.37 9.56 -4.67
N ALA A 41 1.23 10.19 -4.40
CA ALA A 41 -0.04 9.50 -4.13
C ALA A 41 -0.46 8.51 -5.24
N ARG A 42 -0.01 8.74 -6.48
CA ARG A 42 -0.28 7.84 -7.62
C ARG A 42 0.44 6.49 -7.46
N VAL A 43 1.63 6.47 -6.85
CA VAL A 43 2.37 5.24 -6.59
C VAL A 43 1.65 4.43 -5.50
N MET A 44 1.25 5.09 -4.41
CA MET A 44 0.48 4.45 -3.33
C MET A 44 -0.85 3.88 -3.83
N GLN A 45 -1.55 4.60 -4.72
CA GLN A 45 -2.78 4.12 -5.35
C GLN A 45 -2.56 2.81 -6.13
N ALA A 46 -1.46 2.69 -6.87
CA ALA A 46 -1.15 1.46 -7.60
C ALA A 46 -0.80 0.30 -6.65
N GLN A 47 -0.06 0.57 -5.58
CA GLN A 47 0.30 -0.42 -4.56
C GLN A 47 -0.93 -0.99 -3.82
N GLY A 48 -1.96 -0.16 -3.56
CA GLY A 48 -3.23 -0.58 -2.96
C GLY A 48 -4.25 -1.20 -3.93
N SER A 49 -3.85 -1.53 -5.16
CA SER A 49 -4.77 -2.03 -6.19
C SER A 49 -4.99 -3.55 -6.13
N GLN A 50 -5.99 -4.03 -6.87
CA GLN A 50 -6.28 -5.46 -7.02
C GLN A 50 -5.20 -6.25 -7.79
N LEU A 51 -4.12 -5.61 -8.25
CA LEU A 51 -2.96 -6.32 -8.80
C LEU A 51 -2.39 -7.34 -7.80
N THR A 52 -2.56 -7.10 -6.49
CA THR A 52 -2.19 -8.06 -5.43
C THR A 52 -2.90 -9.41 -5.54
N ASN A 53 -4.03 -9.49 -6.25
CA ASN A 53 -4.80 -10.73 -6.39
C ASN A 53 -4.24 -11.64 -7.49
N LYS A 54 -3.37 -11.14 -8.38
CA LYS A 54 -2.97 -11.88 -9.59
C LYS A 54 -1.67 -12.65 -9.38
N TYR A 55 -1.72 -13.97 -9.56
CA TYR A 55 -0.54 -14.78 -9.87
C TYR A 55 -0.14 -14.60 -11.33
N ALA A 56 1.14 -14.25 -11.56
CA ALA A 56 1.66 -13.90 -12.87
C ALA A 56 3.11 -14.38 -13.11
N GLU A 57 3.48 -15.56 -12.64
CA GLU A 57 4.82 -16.12 -12.88
C GLU A 57 5.14 -16.25 -14.38
N GLY A 58 6.42 -16.09 -14.72
CA GLY A 58 6.92 -16.03 -16.09
C GLY A 58 7.07 -14.60 -16.62
N TYR A 59 7.04 -14.44 -17.94
CA TYR A 59 7.15 -13.13 -18.61
C TYR A 59 5.84 -12.77 -19.32
N PRO A 60 5.61 -11.49 -19.69
CA PRO A 60 4.49 -11.11 -20.55
C PRO A 60 4.44 -11.97 -21.82
N GLY A 61 3.27 -12.56 -22.12
CA GLY A 61 3.10 -13.50 -23.24
C GLY A 61 3.67 -14.92 -23.01
N LYS A 62 4.33 -15.17 -21.88
CA LYS A 62 4.90 -16.46 -21.47
C LYS A 62 4.62 -16.72 -19.98
N ARG A 63 3.34 -16.76 -19.62
CA ARG A 63 2.88 -16.96 -18.24
C ARG A 63 2.61 -18.43 -17.94
N TYR A 64 2.80 -18.83 -16.69
CA TYR A 64 2.40 -20.17 -16.20
C TYR A 64 0.92 -20.23 -15.79
N TYR A 65 0.29 -19.08 -15.54
CA TYR A 65 -1.10 -18.96 -15.11
C TYR A 65 -1.91 -18.15 -16.13
N GLY A 66 -3.14 -18.59 -16.41
CA GLY A 66 -4.10 -17.89 -17.28
C GLY A 66 -4.79 -16.68 -16.63
N GLY A 67 -5.58 -15.96 -17.43
CA GLY A 67 -6.09 -14.62 -17.11
C GLY A 67 -5.04 -13.54 -17.37
#